data_AF-A0AAD3XRE0-F1
#
_entry.id   AF-A0AAD3XRE0-F1
#
_cell.length_a   1.000
_cell.length_b   1.000
_cell.length_c   1.000
_cell.angle_alpha   90.00
_cell.angle_beta   90.00
_cell.angle_gamma   90.00
#
_symmetry.space_group_name_H-M   'P 1'
#
loop_
_entity.id
_entity.type
_entity.pdbx_description
1 polymer ?
#
loop_
_entity_poly.entity_id
_entity_poly.type
_entity_poly.pdbx_seq_one_letter_code
_entity_poly.pdbx_strand_id
1 'polypeptide(L)'
;MDCHSLGQGLDAASFKVRTIPFNGDDSATEEILDPDFGEAAIGRVTPVDFELWWITLSRAYGKCSGDLLVQERVDVQTGIKMILKL
;
A
#
# COMPACT_ATOMS: atom_id res chain seq x y z
N MET A 1 1.94 -25.67 -6.58
CA MET A 1 1.09 -24.52 -6.93
C MET A 1 1.64 -23.37 -6.12
N ASP A 2 2.46 -22.55 -6.75
CA ASP A 2 3.18 -21.45 -6.11
C ASP A 2 2.19 -20.37 -5.71
N CYS A 3 1.90 -20.30 -4.41
CA CYS A 3 0.85 -19.50 -3.80
C CYS A 3 1.31 -18.08 -3.39
N HIS A 4 2.44 -17.60 -3.92
CA HIS A 4 3.07 -16.34 -3.48
C HIS A 4 3.10 -15.22 -4.52
N SER A 5 2.53 -15.41 -5.71
CA SER A 5 2.28 -14.31 -6.63
C SER A 5 0.93 -13.66 -6.30
N LEU A 6 0.95 -12.80 -5.28
CA LEU A 6 -0.16 -11.90 -4.94
C LEU A 6 -0.62 -11.16 -6.19
N GLY A 7 -1.92 -11.24 -6.49
CA GLY A 7 -2.52 -10.66 -7.68
C GLY A 7 -2.24 -9.16 -7.76
N GLN A 8 -1.90 -8.71 -8.96
CA GLN A 8 -1.68 -7.31 -9.32
C GLN A 8 -2.86 -6.46 -8.81
N GLY A 9 -2.62 -5.56 -7.85
CA GLY A 9 -3.60 -4.58 -7.36
C GLY A 9 -4.16 -4.77 -5.94
N LEU A 10 -3.67 -5.72 -5.14
CA LEU A 10 -4.00 -5.81 -3.71
C LEU A 10 -3.16 -4.81 -2.89
N ASP A 11 -3.81 -4.02 -2.03
CA ASP A 11 -3.10 -3.16 -1.06
C ASP A 11 -2.55 -4.00 0.11
N ALA A 12 -1.39 -3.57 0.64
CA ALA A 12 -0.80 -4.20 1.81
C ALA A 12 -1.67 -3.94 3.06
N ALA A 13 -1.90 -4.99 3.86
CA ALA A 13 -2.66 -4.90 5.12
C ALA A 13 -1.93 -4.05 6.18
N SER A 14 -0.60 -4.11 6.19
CA SER A 14 0.27 -3.25 6.99
C SER A 14 1.63 -3.10 6.32
N PHE A 15 2.48 -2.22 6.84
CA PHE A 15 3.88 -2.14 6.44
C PHE A 15 4.76 -1.92 7.66
N LYS A 16 6.01 -2.37 7.59
CA LYS A 16 7.04 -2.09 8.59
C LYS A 16 8.19 -1.35 7.92
N VAL A 17 8.79 -0.40 8.64
CA VAL A 17 10.03 0.23 8.19
C VAL A 17 11.18 -0.68 8.63
N ARG A 18 12.00 -1.13 7.68
CA ARG A 18 13.25 -1.84 7.97
C ARG A 18 14.44 -0.98 7.57
N THR A 19 15.40 -0.88 8.46
CA THR A 19 16.69 -0.26 8.21
C THR A 19 17.66 -1.34 7.71
N ILE A 20 18.16 -1.19 6.49
CA ILE A 20 19.16 -2.11 5.92
C ILE A 20 20.49 -1.38 5.69
N PRO A 21 21.64 -2.08 5.74
CA PRO A 21 22.92 -1.50 5.35
C PRO A 21 22.90 -1.12 3.87
N PHE A 22 23.32 0.10 3.56
CA PHE A 22 23.38 0.61 2.20
C PHE A 22 24.64 0.08 1.51
N ASN A 23 24.45 -0.78 0.51
CA ASN A 23 25.48 -1.22 -0.43
C ASN A 23 26.78 -1.76 0.21
N GLY A 24 26.67 -2.46 1.35
CA GLY A 24 27.80 -3.12 2.03
C GLY A 24 28.66 -2.19 2.90
N ASP A 25 28.24 -0.95 3.11
CA ASP A 25 28.83 -0.04 4.11
C ASP A 25 28.01 -0.11 5.40
N ASP A 26 28.59 -0.68 6.46
CA ASP A 26 27.94 -0.81 7.78
C ASP A 26 27.69 0.54 8.46
N SER A 27 28.25 1.64 7.94
CA SER A 27 28.03 2.99 8.47
C SER A 27 26.91 3.77 7.78
N ALA A 28 26.43 3.29 6.64
CA ALA A 28 25.34 3.89 5.88
C ALA A 28 24.11 2.99 5.89
N THR A 29 22.95 3.54 6.21
CA THR A 29 21.69 2.78 6.29
C THR A 29 20.62 3.35 5.37
N GLU A 30 19.79 2.48 4.79
CA GLU A 30 18.62 2.85 4.00
C GLU A 30 17.33 2.33 4.66
N GLU A 31 16.28 3.15 4.66
CA GLU A 31 14.97 2.76 5.14
C GLU A 31 14.12 2.23 3.99
N ILE A 32 13.65 0.99 4.15
CA ILE A 32 12.78 0.34 3.17
C ILE A 32 11.43 0.04 3.82
N LEU A 33 10.36 0.29 3.06
CA LEU A 33 9.01 -0.13 3.41
C LEU A 33 8.83 -1.61 3.07
N ASP A 34 8.61 -2.43 4.09
CA ASP A 34 8.33 -3.86 3.96
C ASP A 34 6.81 -4.10 4.07
N PRO A 35 6.11 -4.34 2.94
CA PRO A 35 4.67 -4.55 2.94
C PRO A 35 4.30 -5.94 3.46
N ASP A 36 3.27 -6.00 4.31
CA ASP A 36 2.63 -7.23 4.77
C ASP A 36 1.21 -7.29 4.19
N PHE A 37 0.98 -8.25 3.28
CA PHE A 37 -0.31 -8.48 2.64
C PHE A 37 -1.23 -9.39 3.46
N GLY A 38 -0.97 -9.56 4.76
CA GLY A 38 -1.71 -10.46 5.64
C GLY A 38 -1.08 -11.85 5.75
N GLU A 39 0.12 -12.07 5.19
CA GLU A 39 0.88 -13.31 5.39
C GLU A 39 1.37 -13.46 6.83
N ALA A 40 1.63 -12.34 7.51
CA ALA A 40 1.99 -12.31 8.93
C ALA A 40 0.76 -12.17 9.86
N ALA A 41 -0.46 -12.03 9.31
CA ALA A 41 -1.68 -11.98 10.12
C ALA A 41 -1.99 -13.36 10.72
N ILE A 42 -2.36 -13.41 12.00
CA ILE A 42 -2.66 -14.65 12.74
C ILE A 42 -3.74 -15.49 12.01
N GLY A 43 -4.67 -14.85 11.29
CA GLY A 43 -5.71 -15.51 10.51
C GLY A 43 -5.40 -15.72 9.02
N ARG A 44 -4.29 -15.19 8.48
CA ARG A 44 -3.97 -15.16 7.04
C ARG A 44 -5.12 -14.66 6.16
N VAL A 45 -5.86 -13.66 6.66
CA VAL A 45 -6.95 -13.03 5.92
C VAL A 45 -6.47 -11.67 5.48
N THR A 46 -6.47 -11.42 4.18
CA THR A 46 -6.34 -10.07 3.61
C THR A 46 -7.55 -9.24 4.07
N PRO A 47 -7.34 -8.12 4.76
CA PRO A 47 -8.44 -7.24 5.18
C PRO A 47 -9.04 -6.56 3.95
N VAL A 48 -10.17 -7.08 3.49
CA VAL A 48 -10.92 -6.55 2.32
C VAL A 48 -11.40 -5.11 2.57
N ASP A 49 -11.45 -4.67 3.82
CA ASP A 49 -11.87 -3.32 4.22
C ASP A 49 -10.79 -2.25 4.06
N PHE A 50 -9.51 -2.60 3.95
CA PHE A 50 -8.42 -1.64 3.88
C PHE A 50 -8.47 -0.78 2.60
N GLU A 51 -8.78 -1.42 1.47
CA GLU A 51 -8.91 -0.75 0.15
C GLU A 51 -10.06 0.27 0.13
N LEU A 52 -11.16 0.00 0.85
CA LEU A 52 -12.28 0.92 0.98
C LEU A 52 -11.96 2.12 1.89
N TRP A 53 -11.17 1.91 2.94
CA TRP A 53 -10.66 2.98 3.79
C TRP A 53 -9.74 3.93 3.02
N TRP A 54 -8.88 3.40 2.15
CA TRP A 54 -7.98 4.21 1.32
C TRP A 54 -8.73 5.21 0.44
N ILE A 55 -9.81 4.77 -0.22
CA ILE A 55 -10.67 5.64 -1.04
C ILE A 55 -11.32 6.73 -0.17
N THR A 56 -11.82 6.36 1.00
CA THR A 56 -12.48 7.28 1.93
C THR A 56 -11.52 8.34 2.47
N LEU A 57 -10.30 7.93 2.83
CA LEU A 57 -9.23 8.81 3.31
C LEU A 57 -8.76 9.77 2.20
N SER A 58 -8.58 9.25 0.98
CA SER A 58 -8.21 10.06 -0.18
C SER A 58 -9.25 11.15 -0.45
N ARG A 59 -10.55 10.82 -0.33
CA ARG A 59 -11.65 11.81 -0.42
C ARG A 59 -11.62 12.82 0.73
N ALA A 60 -11.38 12.37 1.96
CA ALA A 60 -11.27 13.26 3.11
C ALA A 60 -10.11 14.24 2.96
N TYR A 61 -8.95 13.77 2.48
CA TYR A 61 -7.78 14.60 2.20
C TYR A 61 -8.14 15.74 1.26
N GLY A 62 -8.66 15.44 0.06
CA GLY A 62 -8.98 16.49 -0.92
C GLY A 62 -10.04 17.49 -0.43
N LYS A 63 -10.98 17.05 0.41
CA LYS A 63 -11.95 17.96 1.06
C LYS A 63 -11.31 18.87 2.10
N CYS A 64 -10.37 18.35 2.89
CA CYS A 64 -9.72 19.10 3.96
C CYS A 64 -8.63 20.03 3.44
N SER A 65 -7.86 19.61 2.45
CA SER A 65 -6.79 20.42 1.85
C SER A 65 -7.31 21.38 0.77
N GLY A 66 -8.45 21.06 0.13
CA GLY A 66 -8.90 21.71 -1.10
C GLY A 66 -8.07 21.33 -2.32
N ASP A 67 -7.06 20.47 -2.16
CA ASP A 67 -6.17 20.00 -3.21
C ASP A 67 -6.67 18.67 -3.78
N LEU A 68 -7.17 18.74 -5.02
CA LEU A 68 -7.64 17.58 -5.77
C LEU A 68 -6.54 16.96 -6.65
N LEU A 69 -5.36 17.59 -6.76
CA LEU A 69 -4.30 17.14 -7.65
C LEU A 69 -3.86 15.73 -7.31
N VAL A 70 -3.78 15.40 -6.02
CA VAL A 70 -3.44 14.04 -5.55
C VAL A 70 -4.44 12.99 -6.06
N GLN A 71 -5.74 13.31 -6.09
CA GLN A 71 -6.77 12.39 -6.59
C GLN A 71 -6.75 12.27 -8.13
N GLU A 72 -6.36 13.34 -8.83
CA GLU A 72 -6.33 13.38 -10.29
C GLU A 72 -5.11 12.66 -10.89
N ARG A 73 -4.11 12.31 -10.07
CA ARG A 73 -2.93 11.58 -10.56
C ARG A 73 -3.33 10.22 -11.13
N VAL A 74 -2.69 9.86 -12.24
CA VAL A 74 -2.98 8.62 -12.98
C VAL A 74 -2.74 7.35 -12.17
N ASP A 75 -1.73 7.33 -11.31
CA ASP A 75 -1.43 6.22 -10.40
C ASP A 75 -2.54 6.03 -9.37
N VAL A 76 -3.03 7.13 -8.77
CA VAL A 76 -4.14 7.09 -7.80
C VAL A 76 -5.45 6.64 -8.47
N GLN A 77 -5.78 7.17 -9.64
CA GLN A 77 -6.96 6.74 -10.41
C GLN A 77 -6.89 5.27 -10.83
N THR A 78 -5.69 4.79 -11.18
CA THR A 78 -5.46 3.37 -11.52
C THR A 78 -5.68 2.48 -10.30
N GLY A 79 -5.15 2.87 -9.13
CA GLY A 79 -5.40 2.16 -7.87
C GLY A 79 -6.89 2.09 -7.53
N ILE A 80 -7.62 3.20 -7.63
CA ILE A 80 -9.08 3.23 -7.38
C ILE A 80 -9.84 2.28 -8.33
N LYS A 81 -9.47 2.24 -9.62
CA LYS A 81 -10.08 1.33 -10.60
C LYS A 81 -9.78 -0.14 -10.30
N MET A 82 -8.56 -0.46 -9.85
CA MET A 82 -8.18 -1.81 -9.45
C MET A 82 -9.00 -2.29 -8.24
N ILE A 83 -9.15 -1.43 -7.22
CA ILE A 83 -9.97 -1.71 -6.04
C ILE A 83 -11.44 -1.94 -6.42
N LEU A 84 -12.01 -1.08 -7.28
CA LEU A 84 -13.41 -1.16 -7.69
C LEU A 84 -13.67 -2.19 -8.80
N LYS A 85 -12.63 -2.82 -9.35
CA LYS A 85 -12.69 -3.69 -10.56
C LYS A 85 -13.45 -3.03 -11.72
N LEU A 86 -13.13 -1.76 -12.00
CA LEU A 86 -13.72 -0.96 -13.10
C LEU A 86 -12.85 -0.93 -14.35
#